data_AF-A0A8C3Y796-F1
#
_entry.id   AF-A0A8C3Y796-F1
#
_cell.length_a   1.000
_cell.length_b   1.000
_cell.length_c   1.000
_cell.angle_alpha   90.00
_cell.angle_beta   90.00
_cell.angle_gamma   90.00
#
_symmetry.space_group_name_H-M   'P 1'
#
loop_
_entity.id
_entity.type
_entity.pdbx_description
1 polymer ?
#
loop_
_entity_poly.entity_id
_entity_poly.type
_entity_poly.pdbx_seq_one_letter_code
_entity_poly.pdbx_strand_id
1 'polypeptide(L)'
;ILWSLHEQTGLEENYCRNPDGDEKGPWCYTTDPDTRFDYCNIPECEVDCMHCNGENYRGVVATTASGLECQRWDSQQPHSHGYLPENFPEKHLKENYCRNPDGELRPWCFTTSPDKRWEYCDIPRCSESDFQTSSSQSGRGEDYRGTIAVTESGNTCQHWSSQSPHSHSRTPENYPCR
;
A
#
# COMPACT_ATOMS: atom_id res chain seq x y z
N ILE A 1 -17.46 31.64 -1.30
CA ILE A 1 -16.59 31.37 -0.14
C ILE A 1 -15.83 30.11 -0.50
N LEU A 2 -14.55 30.28 -0.81
CA LEU A 2 -13.71 29.32 -1.51
C LEU A 2 -13.37 28.16 -0.58
N TRP A 3 -13.80 26.95 -0.95
CA TRP A 3 -13.30 25.72 -0.36
C TRP A 3 -11.89 25.51 -0.92
N SER A 4 -10.88 25.75 -0.08
CA SER A 4 -9.50 25.45 -0.41
C SER A 4 -9.34 23.94 -0.48
N LEU A 5 -9.10 23.41 -1.68
CA LEU A 5 -8.45 22.11 -1.88
C LEU A 5 -7.09 22.20 -1.19
N HIS A 6 -7.02 21.74 0.06
CA HIS A 6 -5.74 21.44 0.67
C HIS A 6 -5.35 20.09 0.10
N GLU A 7 -4.55 20.12 -0.96
CA GLU A 7 -3.77 18.98 -1.42
C GLU A 7 -2.99 18.46 -0.20
N GLN A 8 -3.49 17.37 0.40
CA GLN A 8 -2.88 16.76 1.57
C GLN A 8 -1.54 16.18 1.12
N THR A 9 -0.47 16.83 1.54
CA THR A 9 0.93 16.56 1.18
C THR A 9 1.45 15.22 1.68
N GLY A 10 0.59 14.38 2.25
CA GLY A 10 0.86 13.05 2.81
C GLY A 10 1.85 13.02 3.98
N LEU A 11 2.80 13.95 4.07
CA LEU A 11 3.73 14.20 5.17
C LEU A 11 3.12 15.14 6.22
N GLU A 12 1.97 14.76 6.75
CA GLU A 12 1.27 15.52 7.78
C GLU A 12 1.88 15.29 9.15
N GLU A 13 1.93 16.37 9.94
CA GLU A 13 2.39 16.36 11.32
C GLU A 13 3.77 15.68 11.49
N ASN A 14 3.86 14.73 12.41
CA ASN A 14 5.00 13.84 12.62
C ASN A 14 4.62 12.37 12.42
N TYR A 15 3.58 12.09 11.64
CA TYR A 15 3.11 10.71 11.46
C TYR A 15 4.06 9.90 10.59
N CYS A 16 4.22 8.62 10.87
CA CYS A 16 5.05 7.72 10.07
C CYS A 16 4.52 7.64 8.63
N ARG A 17 5.42 7.70 7.64
CA ARG A 17 5.09 7.66 6.21
C ARG A 17 6.16 6.90 5.44
N ASN A 18 5.83 6.47 4.22
CA ASN A 18 6.81 5.89 3.31
C ASN A 18 6.94 6.70 2.01
N PRO A 19 7.54 7.91 2.05
CA PRO A 19 7.58 8.79 0.87
C PRO A 19 8.50 8.29 -0.24
N ASP A 20 9.44 7.38 0.04
CA ASP A 20 10.43 6.85 -0.90
C ASP A 20 10.16 5.41 -1.35
N GLY A 21 9.07 4.79 -0.89
CA GLY A 21 8.73 3.42 -1.24
C GLY A 21 9.73 2.40 -0.71
N ASP A 22 10.33 2.70 0.46
CA ASP A 22 11.25 1.82 1.19
C ASP A 22 10.59 0.45 1.42
N GLU A 23 11.34 -0.62 1.20
CA GLU A 23 10.85 -1.99 1.29
C GLU A 23 10.49 -2.40 2.71
N LYS A 24 11.05 -1.73 3.73
CA LYS A 24 10.75 -1.99 5.14
C LYS A 24 9.48 -1.31 5.64
N GLY A 25 8.89 -0.42 4.84
CA GLY A 25 7.63 0.23 5.18
C GLY A 25 7.80 1.62 5.80
N PRO A 26 6.74 2.17 6.42
CA PRO A 26 6.74 3.55 6.89
C PRO A 26 7.70 3.80 8.04
N TRP A 27 8.29 4.99 8.00
CA TRP A 27 9.30 5.46 8.92
C TRP A 27 9.09 6.94 9.24
N CYS A 28 9.84 7.47 10.19
CA CYS A 28 9.92 8.90 10.46
C CYS A 28 11.32 9.32 10.93
N TYR A 29 11.67 10.59 10.77
CA TYR A 29 12.80 11.15 11.52
C TYR A 29 12.45 11.13 13.00
N THR A 30 13.42 10.92 13.88
CA THR A 30 13.14 10.86 15.32
C THR A 30 13.51 12.15 16.03
N THR A 31 12.97 12.36 17.23
CA THR A 31 13.34 13.46 18.12
C THR A 31 14.59 13.18 18.94
N ASP A 32 15.10 11.95 18.91
CA ASP A 32 16.37 11.57 19.51
C ASP A 32 17.54 12.06 18.63
N PRO A 33 18.46 12.89 19.17
CA PRO A 33 19.64 13.36 18.44
C PRO A 33 20.56 12.23 17.94
N ASP A 34 20.59 11.08 18.63
CA ASP A 34 21.46 9.96 18.27
C ASP A 34 20.84 9.04 17.22
N THR A 35 19.51 9.08 17.07
CA THR A 35 18.76 8.25 16.12
C THR A 35 18.13 9.12 15.02
N ARG A 36 18.78 9.18 13.85
CA ARG A 36 18.30 10.06 12.76
C ARG A 36 16.89 9.71 12.28
N PHE A 37 16.63 8.44 12.00
CA PHE A 37 15.32 7.93 11.59
C PHE A 37 15.16 6.49 12.08
N ASP A 38 13.92 6.03 12.20
CA ASP A 38 13.60 4.65 12.55
C ASP A 38 12.24 4.26 11.97
N TYR A 39 12.00 2.96 11.81
CA TYR A 39 10.78 2.40 11.23
C TYR A 39 9.65 2.36 12.24
N CYS A 40 8.40 2.36 11.78
CA CYS A 40 7.23 2.30 12.66
C CYS A 40 6.51 0.96 12.54
N ASN A 41 6.11 0.39 13.68
CA ASN A 41 5.33 -0.84 13.72
C ASN A 41 3.86 -0.55 13.38
N ILE A 42 3.54 -0.56 12.10
CA ILE A 42 2.18 -0.34 11.62
C ILE A 42 1.59 -1.71 11.26
N PRO A 43 0.46 -2.12 11.87
CA PRO A 43 -0.20 -3.37 11.52
C PRO A 43 -0.52 -3.43 10.02
N GLU A 44 -0.31 -4.57 9.35
CA GLU A 44 -0.80 -4.72 7.98
C GLU A 44 -2.34 -4.76 7.97
N CYS A 45 -2.96 -3.99 7.08
CA CYS A 45 -4.39 -4.07 6.83
C CYS A 45 -4.72 -5.45 6.21
N GLU A 46 -5.68 -6.18 6.77
CA GLU A 46 -6.50 -7.08 5.96
C GLU A 46 -7.43 -6.22 5.11
N VAL A 47 -6.94 -5.75 3.96
CA VAL A 47 -7.67 -4.78 3.13
C VAL A 47 -8.77 -5.50 2.34
N ASP A 48 -10.04 -5.27 2.71
CA ASP A 48 -11.21 -5.69 1.92
C ASP A 48 -11.43 -4.82 0.66
N CYS A 49 -10.70 -3.71 0.52
CA CYS A 49 -10.85 -2.74 -0.55
C CYS A 49 -9.52 -2.42 -1.27
N MET A 50 -9.60 -1.83 -2.47
CA MET A 50 -8.43 -1.41 -3.26
C MET A 50 -8.28 0.12 -3.29
N HIS A 51 -7.04 0.58 -3.20
CA HIS A 51 -6.66 1.96 -3.50
C HIS A 51 -6.17 2.06 -4.96
N CYS A 52 -6.40 3.21 -5.61
CA CYS A 52 -5.99 3.48 -6.99
C CYS A 52 -6.40 2.37 -7.97
N ASN A 53 -5.44 1.70 -8.60
CA ASN A 53 -5.61 0.53 -9.48
C ASN A 53 -5.34 -0.81 -8.79
N GLY A 54 -5.07 -0.83 -7.49
CA GLY A 54 -4.91 -2.05 -6.70
C GLY A 54 -3.57 -2.78 -6.86
N GLU A 55 -2.49 -2.14 -7.33
CA GLU A 55 -1.14 -2.73 -7.32
C GLU A 55 -0.70 -3.19 -5.92
N ASN A 56 -1.09 -2.41 -4.91
CA ASN A 56 -0.84 -2.73 -3.50
C ASN A 56 -1.99 -3.49 -2.84
N TYR A 57 -2.99 -3.97 -3.59
CA TYR A 57 -4.06 -4.77 -3.00
C TYR A 57 -3.49 -6.08 -2.45
N ARG A 58 -3.78 -6.36 -1.17
CA ARG A 58 -3.32 -7.57 -0.45
C ARG A 58 -4.45 -8.41 0.11
N GLY A 59 -5.71 -8.05 -0.13
CA GLY A 59 -6.86 -8.81 0.30
C GLY A 59 -7.00 -10.19 -0.36
N VAL A 60 -8.05 -10.90 0.05
CA VAL A 60 -8.26 -12.34 -0.21
C VAL A 60 -9.34 -12.63 -1.26
N VAL A 61 -9.82 -11.62 -1.98
CA VAL A 61 -10.78 -11.83 -3.08
C VAL A 61 -10.17 -12.76 -4.12
N ALA A 62 -10.86 -13.86 -4.42
CA ALA A 62 -10.41 -14.95 -5.28
C ALA A 62 -11.43 -15.28 -6.40
N THR A 63 -12.31 -14.34 -6.71
CA THR A 63 -13.36 -14.48 -7.73
C THR A 63 -13.37 -13.25 -8.64
N THR A 64 -13.58 -13.48 -9.94
CA THR A 64 -13.64 -12.42 -10.94
C THR A 64 -14.97 -11.65 -10.87
N ALA A 65 -15.07 -10.53 -11.58
CA ALA A 65 -16.29 -9.73 -11.66
C ALA A 65 -17.50 -10.49 -12.23
N SER A 66 -17.26 -11.51 -13.08
CA SER A 66 -18.32 -12.38 -13.58
C SER A 66 -18.59 -13.61 -12.70
N GLY A 67 -17.90 -13.73 -11.56
CA GLY A 67 -18.06 -14.81 -10.59
C GLY A 67 -17.26 -16.07 -10.91
N LEU A 68 -16.27 -16.01 -11.80
CA LEU A 68 -15.39 -17.15 -12.04
C LEU A 68 -14.36 -17.28 -10.93
N GLU A 69 -14.06 -18.50 -10.53
CA GLU A 69 -12.99 -18.77 -9.58
C GLU A 69 -11.62 -18.48 -10.20
N CYS A 70 -10.76 -17.84 -9.42
CA CYS A 70 -9.39 -17.58 -9.84
C CYS A 70 -8.55 -18.87 -9.83
N GLN A 71 -7.74 -19.05 -10.86
CA GLN A 71 -6.65 -20.02 -10.89
C GLN A 71 -5.53 -19.54 -9.95
N ARG A 72 -4.94 -20.47 -9.20
CA ARG A 72 -3.77 -20.17 -8.35
C ARG A 72 -2.59 -19.69 -9.17
N TRP A 73 -1.86 -18.70 -8.67
CA TRP A 73 -0.68 -18.14 -9.33
C TRP A 73 0.47 -19.15 -9.46
N ASP A 74 0.54 -20.14 -8.58
CA ASP A 74 1.50 -21.25 -8.65
C ASP A 74 1.05 -22.40 -9.57
N SER A 75 -0.18 -22.35 -10.11
CA SER A 75 -0.71 -23.35 -11.03
C SER A 75 -0.45 -22.95 -12.49
N GLN A 76 -0.16 -23.95 -13.33
CA GLN A 76 -0.06 -23.78 -14.79
C GLN A 76 -1.27 -24.37 -15.54
N GLN A 77 -2.35 -24.71 -14.82
CA GLN A 77 -3.60 -25.23 -15.36
C GLN A 77 -4.82 -24.47 -14.79
N PRO A 78 -5.87 -24.24 -15.62
CA PRO A 78 -5.95 -24.54 -17.05
C PRO A 78 -5.10 -23.63 -17.94
N HIS A 79 -4.67 -22.47 -17.44
CA HIS A 79 -3.92 -21.49 -18.23
C HIS A 79 -2.46 -21.45 -17.82
N SER A 80 -1.56 -21.83 -18.72
CA SER A 80 -0.12 -21.63 -18.49
C SER A 80 0.25 -20.14 -18.63
N HIS A 81 1.11 -19.62 -17.75
CA HIS A 81 1.46 -18.20 -17.68
C HIS A 81 2.81 -17.94 -16.99
N GLY A 82 3.36 -16.73 -17.20
CA GLY A 82 4.67 -16.32 -16.66
C GLY A 82 4.64 -15.73 -15.24
N TYR A 83 3.47 -15.38 -14.71
CA TYR A 83 3.29 -14.77 -13.38
C TYR A 83 3.42 -15.80 -12.24
N LEU A 84 4.58 -16.44 -12.14
CA LEU A 84 4.89 -17.38 -11.07
C LEU A 84 5.36 -16.61 -9.81
N PRO A 85 4.87 -16.94 -8.61
CA PRO A 85 5.27 -16.27 -7.38
C PRO A 85 6.79 -16.31 -7.14
N GLU A 86 7.45 -17.38 -7.58
CA GLU A 86 8.91 -17.55 -7.49
C GLU A 86 9.69 -16.53 -8.32
N ASN A 87 9.11 -16.05 -9.42
CA ASN A 87 9.73 -15.06 -10.31
C ASN A 87 9.43 -13.61 -9.89
N PHE A 88 8.37 -13.41 -9.09
CA PHE A 88 7.87 -12.09 -8.68
C PHE A 88 7.46 -12.07 -7.20
N PRO A 89 8.40 -12.35 -6.26
CA PRO A 89 8.10 -12.42 -4.84
C PRO A 89 7.51 -11.12 -4.27
N GLU A 90 7.91 -9.97 -4.82
CA GLU A 90 7.47 -8.63 -4.44
C GLU A 90 6.05 -8.29 -4.92
N LYS A 91 5.48 -9.09 -5.83
CA LYS A 91 4.11 -8.89 -6.32
C LYS A 91 3.06 -9.57 -5.46
N HIS A 92 3.48 -10.31 -4.43
CA HIS A 92 2.61 -11.00 -3.47
C HIS A 92 1.51 -11.83 -4.14
N LEU A 93 1.90 -12.59 -5.18
CA LEU A 93 1.05 -13.52 -5.92
C LEU A 93 0.69 -14.74 -5.06
N LYS A 94 -0.03 -14.52 -3.96
CA LYS A 94 -0.41 -15.54 -2.99
C LYS A 94 -1.69 -16.26 -3.42
N GLU A 95 -1.72 -17.57 -3.23
CA GLU A 95 -2.88 -18.42 -3.51
C GLU A 95 -3.46 -18.17 -4.92
N ASN A 96 -4.77 -17.94 -5.01
CA ASN A 96 -5.48 -17.49 -6.21
C ASN A 96 -6.08 -16.08 -6.02
N TYR A 97 -5.52 -15.27 -5.13
CA TYR A 97 -6.09 -13.96 -4.84
C TYR A 97 -5.86 -12.99 -6.00
N CYS A 98 -6.84 -12.12 -6.25
CA CYS A 98 -6.76 -11.09 -7.28
C CYS A 98 -5.57 -10.15 -7.01
N ARG A 99 -4.76 -9.89 -8.03
CA ARG A 99 -3.58 -9.02 -7.94
C ARG A 99 -3.45 -8.16 -9.19
N ASN A 100 -2.71 -7.07 -9.07
CA ASN A 100 -2.35 -6.24 -10.21
C ASN A 100 -0.82 -6.16 -10.32
N PRO A 101 -0.16 -7.20 -10.85
CA PRO A 101 1.31 -7.24 -10.88
C PRO A 101 1.94 -6.36 -11.96
N ASP A 102 1.17 -5.97 -12.97
CA ASP A 102 1.62 -5.40 -14.24
C ASP A 102 1.09 -3.98 -14.52
N GLY A 103 0.43 -3.36 -13.55
CA GLY A 103 -0.04 -1.98 -13.66
C GLY A 103 -1.31 -1.81 -14.49
N GLU A 104 -2.10 -2.89 -14.60
CA GLU A 104 -3.37 -2.91 -15.29
C GLU A 104 -4.40 -2.00 -14.58
N LEU A 105 -5.59 -1.82 -15.16
CA LEU A 105 -6.61 -0.93 -14.63
C LEU A 105 -7.09 -1.28 -13.20
N ARG A 106 -7.16 -2.58 -12.87
CA ARG A 106 -7.65 -3.13 -11.59
C ARG A 106 -7.04 -4.51 -11.34
N PRO A 107 -7.08 -5.05 -10.11
CA PRO A 107 -6.63 -6.40 -9.84
C PRO A 107 -7.43 -7.42 -10.66
N TRP A 108 -6.72 -8.44 -11.10
CA TRP A 108 -7.21 -9.50 -11.97
C TRP A 108 -6.62 -10.83 -11.53
N CYS A 109 -7.10 -11.91 -12.13
CA CYS A 109 -6.53 -13.24 -11.98
C CYS A 109 -6.72 -14.05 -13.25
N PHE A 110 -5.91 -15.10 -13.44
CA PHE A 110 -6.26 -16.17 -14.36
C PHE A 110 -7.51 -16.89 -13.83
N THR A 111 -8.36 -17.43 -14.70
CA THR A 111 -9.60 -18.11 -14.25
C THR A 111 -9.49 -19.63 -14.32
N THR A 112 -10.27 -20.35 -13.54
CA THR A 112 -10.40 -21.81 -13.67
C THR A 112 -11.22 -22.24 -14.90
N SER A 113 -11.85 -21.29 -15.60
CA SER A 113 -12.59 -21.58 -16.83
C SER A 113 -11.64 -21.71 -18.03
N PRO A 114 -11.69 -22.80 -18.81
CA PRO A 114 -10.85 -22.96 -19.99
C PRO A 114 -11.14 -21.94 -21.10
N ASP A 115 -12.35 -21.37 -21.12
CA ASP A 115 -12.79 -20.45 -22.18
C ASP A 115 -12.45 -18.98 -21.90
N LYS A 116 -11.99 -18.67 -20.67
CA LYS A 116 -11.64 -17.31 -20.27
C LYS A 116 -10.31 -17.30 -19.55
N ARG A 117 -9.26 -16.91 -20.26
CA ARG A 117 -7.89 -16.94 -19.74
C ARG A 117 -7.73 -16.16 -18.44
N TRP A 118 -8.23 -14.93 -18.39
CA TRP A 118 -8.13 -14.04 -17.24
C TRP A 118 -9.30 -13.07 -17.21
N GLU A 119 -9.55 -12.46 -16.06
CA GLU A 119 -10.55 -11.40 -15.90
C GLU A 119 -10.23 -10.50 -14.70
N TYR A 120 -10.71 -9.26 -14.73
CA TYR A 120 -10.76 -8.38 -13.58
C TYR A 120 -11.61 -8.92 -12.43
N CYS A 121 -11.21 -8.57 -11.22
CA CYS A 121 -11.99 -8.80 -10.02
C CYS A 121 -12.80 -7.55 -9.64
N ASP A 122 -13.94 -7.77 -9.00
CA ASP A 122 -14.77 -6.68 -8.48
C ASP A 122 -14.42 -6.40 -7.02
N ILE A 123 -13.32 -5.68 -6.82
CA ILE A 123 -12.85 -5.26 -5.50
C ILE A 123 -13.37 -3.85 -5.23
N PRO A 124 -14.01 -3.59 -4.08
CA PRO A 124 -14.51 -2.26 -3.76
C PRO A 124 -13.34 -1.27 -3.63
N ARG A 125 -13.53 -0.03 -4.06
CA ARG A 125 -12.56 1.04 -3.77
C ARG A 125 -12.75 1.53 -2.34
N CYS A 126 -11.65 1.75 -1.63
CA CYS A 126 -11.70 2.29 -0.28
C CYS A 126 -12.34 3.69 -0.31
N SER A 127 -13.22 3.98 0.64
CA SER A 127 -13.91 5.27 0.75
C SER A 127 -13.07 6.27 1.54
N GLU A 128 -13.26 7.57 1.33
CA GLU A 128 -12.59 8.63 2.11
C GLU A 128 -12.80 8.49 3.64
N SER A 129 -13.90 7.88 4.07
CA SER A 129 -14.16 7.57 5.49
C SER A 129 -13.29 6.45 6.06
N ASP A 130 -12.72 5.59 5.22
CA ASP A 130 -11.77 4.55 5.65
C ASP A 130 -10.37 5.14 5.94
N PHE A 131 -10.10 6.36 5.45
CA PHE A 131 -8.82 7.06 5.66
C PHE A 131 -8.67 7.65 7.06
N GLN A 132 -9.76 7.95 7.76
CA GLN A 132 -9.69 8.49 9.12
C GLN A 132 -9.51 7.40 10.19
N THR A 133 -9.60 6.13 9.80
CA THR A 133 -9.57 4.99 10.72
C THR A 133 -8.57 3.90 10.33
N SER A 134 -7.79 4.05 9.25
CA SER A 134 -6.74 3.08 8.94
C SER A 134 -5.53 3.28 9.87
N SER A 135 -5.56 2.58 11.00
CA SER A 135 -4.41 2.39 11.89
C SER A 135 -3.33 1.47 11.31
N SER A 136 -3.43 1.13 10.03
CA SER A 136 -2.80 -0.05 9.44
C SER A 136 -2.29 0.26 8.02
N GLN A 137 -1.17 -0.37 7.61
CA GLN A 137 -0.47 -0.16 6.34
C GLN A 137 -0.87 -1.21 5.30
N SER A 138 -0.88 -0.87 4.01
CA SER A 138 -1.02 -1.82 2.91
C SER A 138 0.26 -1.88 2.06
N GLY A 139 0.71 -3.08 1.70
CA GLY A 139 1.95 -3.24 0.92
C GLY A 139 3.15 -2.59 1.63
N ARG A 140 3.79 -1.59 0.99
CA ARG A 140 4.90 -0.81 1.58
C ARG A 140 4.43 0.37 2.44
N GLY A 141 3.13 0.58 2.62
CA GLY A 141 2.59 1.70 3.40
C GLY A 141 2.84 3.09 2.78
N GLU A 142 3.03 3.17 1.46
CA GLU A 142 3.06 4.46 0.71
C GLU A 142 1.71 5.18 0.79
N ASP A 143 0.62 4.42 0.91
CA ASP A 143 -0.75 4.89 1.08
C ASP A 143 -1.16 5.01 2.55
N TYR A 144 -0.26 4.72 3.50
CA TYR A 144 -0.57 4.84 4.91
C TYR A 144 -0.82 6.32 5.27
N ARG A 145 -1.97 6.58 5.87
CA ARG A 145 -2.41 7.93 6.31
C ARG A 145 -2.81 7.98 7.78
N GLY A 146 -2.56 6.92 8.55
CA GLY A 146 -2.84 6.90 9.98
C GLY A 146 -1.97 7.84 10.81
N THR A 147 -2.22 7.90 12.12
CA THR A 147 -1.66 8.91 13.03
C THR A 147 -0.54 8.39 13.94
N ILE A 148 0.00 7.19 13.68
CA ILE A 148 1.14 6.66 14.45
C ILE A 148 2.35 7.60 14.29
N ALA A 149 2.92 8.03 15.41
CA ALA A 149 4.04 8.98 15.49
C ALA A 149 5.16 8.52 16.45
N VAL A 150 5.28 7.20 16.63
CA VAL A 150 6.29 6.56 17.48
C VAL A 150 6.89 5.39 16.71
N THR A 151 8.21 5.25 16.75
CA THR A 151 8.95 4.21 16.03
C THR A 151 8.95 2.87 16.76
N GLU A 152 9.40 1.80 16.10
CA GLU A 152 9.56 0.45 16.66
C GLU A 152 10.43 0.46 17.92
N SER A 153 11.52 1.25 17.90
CA SER A 153 12.41 1.40 19.05
C SER A 153 11.86 2.32 20.15
N GLY A 154 10.64 2.87 19.96
CA GLY A 154 9.96 3.74 20.93
C GLY A 154 10.32 5.23 20.83
N ASN A 155 10.99 5.66 19.76
CA ASN A 155 11.34 7.07 19.59
C ASN A 155 10.15 7.88 19.07
N THR A 156 9.97 9.09 19.60
CA THR A 156 8.93 10.02 19.10
C THR A 156 9.37 10.62 17.77
N CYS A 157 8.47 10.64 16.79
CA CYS A 157 8.73 11.20 15.48
C CYS A 157 8.91 12.72 15.51
N GLN A 158 9.89 13.21 14.74
CA GLN A 158 10.07 14.61 14.37
C GLN A 158 9.01 15.00 13.32
N HIS A 159 8.50 16.22 13.45
CA HIS A 159 7.55 16.79 12.51
C HIS A 159 8.17 16.97 11.11
N TRP A 160 7.45 16.61 10.03
CA TRP A 160 7.98 16.65 8.66
C TRP A 160 8.31 18.06 8.15
N SER A 161 7.68 19.09 8.72
CA SER A 161 8.03 20.49 8.46
C SER A 161 9.16 21.01 9.36
N SER A 162 9.59 20.26 10.39
CA SER A 162 10.71 20.64 11.25
C SER A 162 12.04 20.27 10.59
N GLN A 163 13.06 21.10 10.83
CA GLN A 163 14.45 20.83 10.44
C GLN A 163 15.36 20.54 11.64
N SER A 164 14.75 20.21 12.78
CA SER A 164 15.44 19.93 14.04
C SER A 164 14.73 18.78 14.79
N PRO A 165 15.46 17.86 15.43
CA PRO A 165 16.93 17.79 15.52
C PRO A 165 17.63 17.44 14.20
N HIS A 166 16.93 16.79 13.27
CA HIS A 166 17.51 16.33 12.01
C HIS A 166 17.05 17.18 10.85
N SER A 167 17.98 17.84 10.14
CA SER A 167 17.65 18.50 8.87
C SER A 167 17.47 17.46 7.76
N HIS A 168 16.48 17.66 6.89
CA HIS A 168 16.14 16.76 5.80
C HIS A 168 15.40 17.44 4.65
N SER A 169 15.42 16.80 3.47
CA SER A 169 14.73 17.27 2.26
C SER A 169 13.30 16.70 2.09
N ARG A 170 12.89 15.75 2.94
CA ARG A 170 11.53 15.18 2.95
C ARG A 170 10.56 16.11 3.68
N THR A 171 10.14 17.19 3.02
CA THR A 171 9.22 18.17 3.59
C THR A 171 7.89 18.18 2.82
N PRO A 172 6.79 18.66 3.43
CA PRO A 172 5.49 18.81 2.76
C PRO A 172 5.57 19.54 1.41
N GLU A 173 6.47 20.54 1.30
CA GLU A 173 6.65 21.34 0.08
C GLU A 173 7.31 20.55 -1.06
N ASN A 174 8.15 19.57 -0.73
CA ASN A 174 8.87 18.75 -1.72
C ASN A 174 8.09 17.49 -2.12
N TYR A 175 7.10 17.08 -1.32
CA TYR A 175 6.33 15.84 -1.52
C TYR A 175 4.81 16.10 -1.44
N PRO A 176 4.22 16.97 -2.27
CA PRO A 176 2.85 17.46 -2.08
C PRO A 176 1.73 16.45 -2.35
N CYS A 177 2.03 15.25 -2.86
CA CYS A 177 1.02 14.25 -3.23
C CYS A 177 1.45 12.80 -2.94
N ARG A 178 2.34 12.57 -1.96
CA ARG A 178 2.83 11.23 -1.60
C ARG A 178 2.55 10.87 -0.17
#